data_AF-A0A2V1BDJ8-F1
#
_entry.id   AF-A0A2V1BDJ8-F1
#
_cell.length_a   1.000
_cell.length_b   1.000
_cell.length_c   1.000
_cell.angle_alpha   90.00
_cell.angle_beta   90.00
_cell.angle_gamma   90.00
#
_symmetry.space_group_name_H-M   'P 1'
#
loop_
_entity.id
_entity.type
_entity.pdbx_description
1 polymer ?
#
loop_
_entity_poly.entity_id
_entity_poly.type
_entity_poly.pdbx_seq_one_letter_code
_entity_poly.pdbx_strand_id
1 'polypeptide(L)'
;MTVTMANGECAYTRPFVIGRQPARCYRCHLYGHLHYRCRAPAPICGQCALPGHSASICTSTTFKCALCGGKGAYKATDPGCPVYRRELAKLRLSPLHSYD
;
A
#
# COMPACT_ATOMS: atom_id res chain seq x y z
N MET A 1 -25.76 8.49 -28.28
CA MET A 1 -24.98 8.26 -29.52
C MET A 1 -25.03 6.77 -29.80
N THR A 2 -25.85 6.36 -30.75
CA THR A 2 -26.12 4.95 -31.10
C THR A 2 -24.95 4.38 -31.91
N VAL A 3 -24.36 3.28 -31.46
CA VAL A 3 -23.31 2.56 -32.19
C VAL A 3 -23.96 1.40 -32.92
N THR A 4 -23.94 1.43 -34.26
CA THR A 4 -24.32 0.30 -35.12
C THR A 4 -23.24 -0.77 -35.04
N MET A 5 -23.64 -1.99 -34.68
CA MET A 5 -22.75 -3.16 -34.63
C MET A 5 -22.81 -3.89 -35.96
N ALA A 6 -21.66 -4.00 -36.63
CA ALA A 6 -21.46 -5.01 -37.65
C ALA A 6 -20.02 -5.53 -37.53
N ASN A 7 -19.87 -6.86 -37.37
CA ASN A 7 -18.67 -7.66 -37.66
C ASN A 7 -17.35 -7.38 -36.88
N GLY A 8 -17.35 -7.51 -35.55
CA GLY A 8 -16.10 -7.70 -34.80
C GLY A 8 -16.15 -7.17 -33.39
N GLU A 9 -15.87 -8.06 -32.43
CA GLU A 9 -16.06 -7.89 -30.99
C GLU A 9 -15.32 -6.67 -30.42
N CYS A 10 -16.04 -5.63 -29.99
CA CYS A 10 -15.48 -4.56 -29.17
C CYS A 10 -15.63 -4.92 -27.69
N ALA A 11 -14.64 -5.62 -27.14
CA ALA A 11 -14.53 -5.85 -25.70
C ALA A 11 -14.12 -4.53 -25.01
N TYR A 12 -15.03 -3.96 -24.21
CA TYR A 12 -14.70 -2.86 -23.31
C TYR A 12 -13.66 -3.33 -22.28
N THR A 13 -12.39 -2.99 -22.46
CA THR A 13 -11.37 -3.20 -21.43
C THR A 13 -11.50 -2.07 -20.40
N ARG A 14 -11.52 -2.43 -19.11
CA ARG A 14 -11.55 -1.43 -18.03
C ARG A 14 -10.28 -0.57 -18.15
N PRO A 15 -10.38 0.77 -18.14
CA PRO A 15 -9.20 1.62 -18.19
C PRO A 15 -8.20 1.27 -17.09
N PHE A 16 -6.94 1.12 -17.45
CA PHE A 16 -5.87 0.94 -16.47
C PHE A 16 -5.72 2.21 -15.63
N VAL A 17 -6.23 2.18 -14.41
CA VAL A 17 -6.07 3.29 -13.46
C VAL A 17 -4.82 3.06 -12.63
N ILE A 18 -3.85 3.98 -12.72
CA ILE A 18 -2.69 3.97 -11.83
C ILE A 18 -3.17 4.40 -10.43
N GLY A 19 -3.47 3.42 -9.59
CA GLY A 19 -3.84 3.66 -8.20
C GLY A 19 -2.63 4.15 -7.40
N ARG A 20 -2.62 5.43 -6.99
CA ARG A 20 -1.58 5.95 -6.08
C ARG A 20 -1.71 5.28 -4.71
N GLN A 21 -0.65 4.59 -4.29
CA GLN A 21 -0.52 4.02 -2.95
C GLN A 21 0.30 4.94 -2.03
N PRO A 22 0.00 5.00 -0.72
CA PRO A 22 0.81 5.73 0.25
C PRO A 22 2.27 5.28 0.25
N ALA A 23 3.18 6.24 0.08
CA ALA A 23 4.61 5.99 0.12
C ALA A 23 5.02 5.55 1.54
N ARG A 24 5.44 4.29 1.65
CA ARG A 24 5.85 3.65 2.90
C ARG A 24 7.35 3.42 2.91
N CYS A 25 8.00 3.69 4.03
CA CYS A 25 9.39 3.29 4.22
C CYS A 25 9.49 1.77 4.32
N TYR A 26 10.24 1.12 3.43
CA TYR A 26 10.46 -0.34 3.50
C TYR A 26 11.37 -0.78 4.66
N ARG A 27 12.02 0.16 5.36
CA ARG A 27 12.88 -0.14 6.52
C ARG A 27 12.09 -0.18 7.84
N CYS A 28 11.28 0.84 8.10
CA CYS A 28 10.57 0.99 9.38
C CYS A 28 9.05 0.90 9.25
N HIS A 29 8.54 0.69 8.03
CA HIS A 29 7.12 0.62 7.68
C HIS A 29 6.29 1.88 7.95
N LEU A 30 6.88 2.98 8.44
CA LEU A 30 6.21 4.25 8.64
C LEU A 30 5.98 5.01 7.32
N TYR A 31 4.97 5.87 7.31
CA TYR A 31 4.67 6.77 6.20
C TYR A 31 5.44 8.11 6.31
N GLY A 32 5.53 8.85 5.22
CA GLY A 32 6.15 10.19 5.17
C GLY A 32 7.62 10.20 4.76
N HIS A 33 8.27 9.05 4.62
CA HIS A 33 9.61 8.94 4.04
C HIS A 33 9.83 7.58 3.38
N LEU A 34 10.88 7.48 2.57
CA LEU A 34 11.33 6.25 1.92
C LEU A 34 12.60 5.72 2.60
N HIS A 35 13.00 4.48 2.28
CA HIS A 35 14.12 3.79 2.91
C HIS A 35 15.42 4.61 2.96
N TYR A 36 15.75 5.33 1.87
CA TYR A 36 16.97 6.13 1.78
C TYR A 36 17.01 7.35 2.70
N ARG A 37 15.86 7.81 3.23
CA ARG A 37 15.77 8.87 4.26
C ARG A 37 15.45 8.32 5.66
N CYS A 38 15.45 6.99 5.82
CA CYS A 38 15.09 6.38 7.08
C CYS A 38 16.23 6.51 8.09
N ARG A 39 15.90 7.06 9.26
CA ARG A 39 16.83 7.18 10.40
C ARG A 39 16.72 6.03 11.40
N ALA A 40 15.92 5.01 11.11
CA ALA A 40 15.78 3.86 12.00
C ALA A 40 17.09 3.08 12.05
N PRO A 41 17.59 2.72 13.25
CA PRO A 41 18.87 2.04 13.41
C PRO A 41 18.84 0.61 12.80
N ALA A 42 17.71 -0.07 12.90
CA ALA A 42 17.49 -1.42 12.39
C ALA A 42 16.21 -1.50 11.54
N PRO A 43 16.11 -2.45 10.58
CA PRO A 43 14.86 -2.73 9.91
C PRO A 43 13.83 -3.30 10.90
N ILE A 44 12.58 -2.88 10.75
CA ILE A 44 11.43 -3.41 11.48
C ILE A 44 10.76 -4.44 10.57
N CYS A 45 10.46 -5.61 11.10
CA CYS A 45 9.79 -6.65 10.35
C CYS A 45 8.34 -6.28 10.05
N GLY A 46 7.97 -6.30 8.78
CA GLY A 46 6.60 -6.02 8.33
C GLY A 46 5.56 -7.08 8.73
N GLN A 47 5.99 -8.23 9.24
CA GLN A 47 5.09 -9.29 9.70
C GLN A 47 4.85 -9.24 11.21
N CYS A 48 5.90 -9.17 12.03
CA CYS A 48 5.81 -9.26 13.49
C CYS A 48 6.11 -7.96 14.23
N ALA A 49 6.41 -6.87 13.51
CA ALA A 49 6.76 -5.56 14.05
C ALA A 49 8.01 -5.51 14.96
N LEU A 50 8.83 -6.56 14.97
CA LEU A 50 10.09 -6.59 15.73
C LEU A 50 11.26 -6.05 14.90
N PRO A 51 12.20 -5.31 15.51
CA PRO A 51 13.41 -4.86 14.84
C PRO A 51 14.40 -6.01 14.62
N GLY A 52 15.35 -5.81 13.70
CA GLY A 52 16.53 -6.66 13.52
C GLY A 52 16.44 -7.66 12.36
N HIS A 53 15.30 -7.79 11.71
CA HIS A 53 15.14 -8.69 10.56
C HIS A 53 14.07 -8.19 9.57
N SER A 54 14.10 -8.71 8.35
CA SER A 54 13.11 -8.44 7.31
C SER A 54 12.00 -9.49 7.34
N ALA A 55 10.87 -9.18 6.70
CA ALA A 55 9.73 -10.11 6.60
C ALA A 55 10.07 -11.43 5.87
N SER A 56 11.11 -11.46 5.02
CA SER A 56 11.48 -12.65 4.25
C SER A 56 12.13 -13.75 5.09
N ILE A 57 12.78 -13.37 6.20
CA ILE A 57 13.46 -14.30 7.13
C ILE A 57 12.74 -14.40 8.48
N CYS A 58 11.50 -13.90 8.56
CA CYS A 58 10.72 -13.88 9.78
C CYS A 58 10.13 -15.27 10.06
N THR A 59 10.43 -15.80 11.24
CA THR A 59 9.90 -17.09 11.74
C THR A 59 8.69 -16.92 12.66
N SER A 60 8.29 -15.68 12.96
CA SER A 60 7.14 -15.40 13.82
C SER A 60 5.83 -15.82 13.14
N THR A 61 5.04 -16.62 13.84
CA THR A 61 3.67 -16.99 13.46
C THR A 61 2.65 -15.90 13.80
N THR A 62 3.02 -14.97 14.69
CA THR A 62 2.15 -13.87 15.08
C THR A 62 2.34 -12.68 14.15
N PHE A 63 1.24 -12.21 13.57
CA PHE A 63 1.22 -10.98 12.78
C PHE A 63 0.94 -9.77 13.67
N LYS A 64 1.81 -8.78 13.58
CA LYS A 64 1.66 -7.48 14.23
C LYS A 64 1.99 -6.39 13.23
N CYS A 65 1.14 -5.39 13.16
CA CYS A 65 1.35 -4.23 12.32
C CYS A 65 2.08 -3.13 13.10
N ALA A 66 3.30 -2.79 12.66
CA ALA A 66 4.13 -1.74 13.25
C ALA A 66 3.48 -0.34 13.15
N LEU A 67 2.60 -0.12 12.17
CA LEU A 67 1.92 1.16 11.95
C LEU A 67 0.79 1.43 12.93
N CYS A 68 -0.03 0.42 13.25
CA CYS A 68 -1.17 0.58 14.16
C CYS A 68 -0.85 0.18 15.61
N GLY A 69 0.41 -0.20 15.90
CA GLY A 69 0.86 -0.64 17.22
C GLY A 69 0.33 -2.01 17.61
N GLY A 70 0.07 -2.90 16.64
CA GLY A 70 -0.44 -4.25 16.92
C GLY A 70 -1.93 -4.33 17.23
N LYS A 71 -2.72 -3.31 16.90
CA LYS A 71 -4.20 -3.30 17.04
C LYS A 71 -4.94 -4.34 16.17
N GLY A 72 -4.22 -5.16 15.42
CA GLY A 72 -4.80 -6.28 14.67
C GLY A 72 -3.75 -7.32 14.29
N ALA A 73 -4.24 -8.55 14.06
CA ALA A 73 -3.44 -9.71 13.69
C ALA A 73 -3.14 -9.75 12.18
N TYR A 74 -2.55 -8.67 11.66
CA TYR A 74 -2.21 -8.53 10.24
C TYR A 74 -0.86 -7.83 10.05
N LYS A 75 -0.30 -7.99 8.84
CA LYS A 75 1.01 -7.45 8.43
C LYS A 75 0.94 -5.93 8.22
N ALA A 76 2.08 -5.24 8.26
CA ALA A 76 2.14 -3.79 8.02
C ALA A 76 1.66 -3.36 6.62
N THR A 77 1.63 -4.28 5.66
CA THR A 77 1.17 -4.06 4.28
C THR A 77 -0.33 -4.29 4.09
N ASP A 78 -1.05 -4.73 5.12
CA ASP A 78 -2.44 -5.13 5.02
C ASP A 78 -3.37 -3.93 4.71
N PRO A 79 -4.25 -4.03 3.69
CA PRO A 79 -5.22 -2.98 3.35
C PRO A 79 -6.27 -2.69 4.45
N GLY A 80 -6.47 -3.63 5.37
CA GLY A 80 -7.32 -3.52 6.55
C GLY A 80 -6.74 -2.61 7.64
N CYS A 81 -5.47 -2.23 7.55
CA CYS A 81 -4.86 -1.34 8.54
C CYS A 81 -5.55 0.04 8.55
N PRO A 82 -6.06 0.52 9.70
CA PRO A 82 -6.76 1.80 9.79
C PRO A 82 -5.83 2.99 9.53
N VAL A 83 -4.51 2.82 9.74
CA VAL A 83 -3.51 3.83 9.38
C VAL A 83 -3.30 3.86 7.87
N TYR A 84 -3.19 2.70 7.22
CA TYR A 84 -3.10 2.63 5.76
C TYR A 84 -4.31 3.27 5.08
N ARG A 85 -5.53 2.97 5.56
CA ARG A 85 -6.76 3.59 5.02
C ARG A 85 -6.77 5.10 5.17
N ARG A 86 -6.28 5.64 6.30
CA ARG A 86 -6.14 7.08 6.52
C ARG A 86 -5.15 7.71 5.54
N GLU A 87 -4.00 7.10 5.34
CA GLU A 87 -3.01 7.61 4.37
C GLU A 87 -3.51 7.50 2.92
N LEU A 88 -4.23 6.42 2.59
CA LEU A 88 -4.82 6.24 1.27
C LEU A 88 -5.89 7.30 0.98
N ALA A 89 -6.70 7.66 1.99
CA ALA A 89 -7.70 8.73 1.86
C ALA A 89 -7.07 10.09 1.49
N LYS A 90 -5.87 10.39 2.01
CA LYS A 90 -5.12 11.61 1.63
C LYS A 90 -4.74 11.66 0.15
N LEU A 91 -4.52 10.50 -0.47
CA LEU A 91 -4.13 10.42 -1.90
C LEU A 91 -5.33 10.48 -2.84
N ARG A 92 -6.49 9.95 -2.42
CA ARG A 92 -7.73 9.96 -3.23
C ARG A 92 -8.30 11.37 -3.45
N LEU A 93 -7.81 12.37 -2.73
CA LEU A 93 -8.15 13.78 -2.90
C LEU A 93 -7.30 14.49 -3.96
N SER A 94 -6.26 13.84 -4.52
CA SER A 94 -5.58 14.42 -5.69
C SER A 94 -6.47 14.20 -6.93
N PRO A 95 -6.92 15.26 -7.62
CA PRO A 95 -7.70 15.13 -8.83
C PRO A 95 -6.91 14.23 -9.79
N LEU A 96 -7.54 13.14 -10.22
CA LEU A 96 -7.07 12.42 -11.41
C LEU A 96 -6.93 13.49 -12.49
N HIS A 97 -5.72 13.60 -13.05
CA HIS A 97 -5.46 14.50 -14.18
C HIS A 97 -6.62 14.36 -15.18
N SER A 98 -7.44 15.40 -15.26
CA SER A 98 -8.20 15.70 -16.45
C SER A 98 -7.14 16.05 -17.49
N TYR A 99 -6.80 15.09 -18.32
CA TYR A 99 -6.32 15.42 -19.65
C TYR A 99 -7.54 16.00 -20.36
N ASP A 100 -7.61 17.33 -20.42
CA ASP A 100 -8.36 18.07 -21.44
C ASP A 100 -7.87 17.67 -22.83
#